data_AF-A0A382XIM2-F1
#
_entry.id   AF-A0A382XIM2-F1
#
_cell.length_a   1.000
_cell.length_b   1.000
_cell.length_c   1.000
_cell.angle_alpha   90.00
_cell.angle_beta   90.00
_cell.angle_gamma   90.00
#
_symmetry.space_group_name_H-M   'P 1'
#
loop_
_entity.id
_entity.type
_entity.pdbx_description
1 polymer ?
#
loop_
_entity_poly.entity_id
_entity_poly.type
_entity_poly.pdbx_seq_one_letter_code
_entity_poly.pdbx_strand_id
1 'polypeptide(L)'
;MYYVIGAGLLAMLFAFWKTNWINRQDEGSDRMKQIGESIANGAMAFLKAEYRVLAIFVVIVACLLALAANNQGDSWLVSISFLSGALTSGLAGFLGMKVATKANNRTTNAAKSSLAKALNVAFTGGSVMGLSVVGLGVLGVTGLFVIYDHFELFTDTQKLIQTITGFSLGASSIALFARV
;
A
#
# COMPACT_ATOMS: atom_id res chain seq x y z
N MET A 1 21.61 -1.57 -4.70
CA MET A 1 20.81 -1.25 -3.50
C MET A 1 20.45 0.23 -3.41
N TYR A 2 21.40 1.17 -3.38
CA TYR A 2 21.12 2.62 -3.29
C TYR A 2 20.20 3.17 -4.40
N TYR A 3 20.38 2.73 -5.66
CA TYR A 3 19.49 3.12 -6.77
C TYR A 3 18.04 2.64 -6.61
N VAL A 4 17.84 1.48 -5.98
CA VAL A 4 16.51 0.89 -5.77
C VAL A 4 15.76 1.63 -4.67
N ILE A 5 16.45 1.93 -3.56
CA ILE A 5 15.88 2.76 -2.47
C ILE A 5 15.58 4.17 -2.97
N GLY A 6 16.51 4.76 -3.74
CA GLY A 6 16.32 6.07 -4.36
C GLY A 6 15.10 6.10 -5.28
N ALA A 7 14.90 5.08 -6.12
CA ALA A 7 13.73 4.97 -6.97
C ALA A 7 12.41 4.82 -6.16
N GLY A 8 12.41 4.01 -5.10
CA GLY A 8 11.25 3.86 -4.21
C GLY A 8 10.88 5.16 -3.48
N LEU A 9 11.88 5.89 -2.97
CA LEU A 9 11.68 7.20 -2.35
C LEU A 9 11.16 8.23 -3.35
N LEU A 10 11.74 8.27 -4.57
CA LEU A 10 11.27 9.16 -5.64
C LEU A 10 9.82 8.86 -6.03
N ALA A 11 9.44 7.59 -6.14
CA ALA A 11 8.07 7.19 -6.42
C ALA A 11 7.10 7.68 -5.33
N MET A 12 7.46 7.53 -4.05
CA MET A 12 6.66 8.01 -2.92
C MET A 12 6.56 9.55 -2.88
N LEU A 13 7.66 10.25 -3.13
CA LEU A 13 7.68 11.71 -3.22
C LEU A 13 6.80 12.21 -4.37
N PHE A 14 6.87 11.57 -5.53
CA PHE A 14 6.05 11.92 -6.68
C PHE A 14 4.57 11.63 -6.41
N ALA A 15 4.24 10.49 -5.78
CA ALA A 15 2.88 10.15 -5.37
C ALA A 15 2.31 11.21 -4.42
N PHE A 16 3.10 11.66 -3.44
CA PHE A 16 2.70 12.71 -2.50
C PHE A 16 2.51 14.06 -3.20
N TRP A 17 3.42 14.42 -4.09
CA TRP A 17 3.32 15.66 -4.88
C TRP A 17 2.06 15.67 -5.75
N LYS A 18 1.77 14.57 -6.44
CA LYS A 18 0.56 14.42 -7.25
C LYS A 18 -0.71 14.39 -6.39
N THR A 19 -0.68 13.76 -5.22
CA THR A 19 -1.77 13.83 -4.24
C THR A 19 -2.07 15.28 -3.86
N ASN A 20 -1.03 16.07 -3.58
CA ASN A 20 -1.21 17.47 -3.22
C ASN A 20 -1.74 18.28 -4.42
N TRP A 21 -1.29 17.98 -5.64
CA TRP A 21 -1.84 18.60 -6.85
C TRP A 21 -3.33 18.28 -7.05
N ILE A 22 -3.76 17.04 -6.77
CA ILE A 22 -5.19 16.66 -6.78
C ILE A 22 -5.95 17.46 -5.72
N ASN A 23 -5.45 17.52 -4.48
CA ASN A 23 -6.12 18.26 -3.40
C ASN A 23 -6.37 19.73 -3.74
N ARG A 24 -5.49 20.35 -4.55
CA ARG A 24 -5.61 21.73 -5.03
C ARG A 24 -6.63 21.92 -6.17
N GLN A 25 -7.11 20.85 -6.79
CA GLN A 25 -8.18 20.97 -7.78
C GLN A 25 -9.52 21.28 -7.10
N ASP A 26 -10.35 22.03 -7.82
CA ASP A 26 -11.67 22.43 -7.35
C ASP A 26 -12.62 21.24 -7.22
N GLU A 27 -13.19 21.08 -6.02
CA GLU A 27 -14.14 20.03 -5.66
C GLU A 27 -15.53 20.25 -6.26
N GLY A 28 -15.78 21.43 -6.83
CA GLY A 28 -17.02 21.78 -7.51
C GLY A 28 -18.08 22.35 -6.55
N SER A 29 -19.34 22.10 -6.88
CA SER A 29 -20.47 22.65 -6.13
C SER A 29 -20.63 22.02 -4.74
N ASP A 30 -21.38 22.68 -3.86
CA ASP A 30 -21.64 22.15 -2.51
C ASP A 30 -22.35 20.79 -2.53
N ARG A 31 -23.20 20.56 -3.54
CA ARG A 31 -23.81 19.25 -3.79
C ARG A 31 -22.75 18.18 -4.11
N MET A 32 -21.74 18.50 -4.92
CA MET A 32 -20.63 17.58 -5.25
C MET A 32 -19.76 17.28 -4.03
N LYS A 33 -19.51 18.28 -3.19
CA LYS A 33 -18.77 18.12 -1.94
C LYS A 33 -19.50 17.19 -0.96
N GLN A 34 -20.80 17.42 -0.74
CA GLN A 34 -21.63 16.57 0.14
C GLN A 34 -21.67 15.11 -0.31
N ILE A 35 -21.82 14.86 -1.61
CA ILE A 35 -21.81 13.50 -2.17
C ILE A 35 -20.41 12.87 -2.03
N GLY A 36 -19.36 13.62 -2.38
CA GLY A 36 -17.98 13.16 -2.26
C GLY A 36 -17.60 12.80 -0.82
N GLU A 37 -18.02 13.61 0.14
CA GLU A 37 -17.81 13.34 1.57
C GLU A 37 -18.57 12.10 2.04
N SER A 38 -19.82 11.92 1.62
CA SER A 38 -20.60 10.72 1.93
C SER A 38 -19.94 9.44 1.40
N ILE A 39 -19.41 9.49 0.16
CA ILE A 39 -18.65 8.38 -0.44
C ILE A 39 -17.35 8.13 0.31
N ALA A 40 -16.60 9.19 0.63
CA ALA A 40 -15.32 9.07 1.34
C ALA A 40 -15.52 8.48 2.74
N ASN A 41 -16.54 8.92 3.47
CA ASN A 41 -16.89 8.39 4.78
C ASN A 41 -17.33 6.92 4.71
N GLY A 42 -18.15 6.55 3.73
CA GLY A 42 -18.56 5.16 3.50
C GLY A 42 -17.39 4.25 3.15
N ALA A 43 -16.53 4.68 2.23
CA ALA A 43 -15.32 3.93 1.85
C ALA A 43 -14.35 3.76 3.01
N MET A 44 -14.18 4.80 3.85
CA MET A 44 -13.30 4.73 5.01
C MET A 44 -13.87 3.85 6.13
N ALA A 45 -15.19 3.87 6.32
CA ALA A 45 -15.88 2.97 7.26
C ALA A 45 -15.74 1.51 6.81
N PHE A 46 -15.89 1.24 5.51
CA PHE A 46 -15.68 -0.08 4.91
C PHE A 46 -14.25 -0.57 5.14
N LEU A 47 -13.23 0.23 4.75
CA LEU A 47 -11.82 -0.12 4.97
C LEU A 47 -11.50 -0.40 6.43
N LYS A 48 -12.05 0.38 7.37
CA LYS A 48 -11.84 0.18 8.81
C LYS A 48 -12.44 -1.14 9.30
N ALA A 49 -13.61 -1.52 8.78
CA ALA A 49 -14.24 -2.78 9.10
C ALA A 49 -13.45 -3.96 8.51
N GLU A 50 -13.06 -3.86 7.25
CA GLU A 50 -12.23 -4.84 6.55
C GLU A 50 -10.89 -5.06 7.27
N TYR A 51 -10.20 -3.99 7.64
CA TYR A 51 -8.88 -4.07 8.27
C TYR A 51 -8.95 -4.64 9.68
N ARG A 52 -10.08 -4.46 10.38
CA ARG A 52 -10.30 -5.11 11.68
C ARG A 52 -10.36 -6.62 11.56
N VAL A 53 -11.03 -7.14 10.52
CA VAL A 53 -11.10 -8.58 10.26
C VAL A 53 -9.74 -9.08 9.78
N LEU A 54 -9.09 -8.35 8.87
CA LEU A 54 -7.78 -8.71 8.34
C LEU A 54 -6.69 -8.77 9.42
N ALA A 55 -6.73 -7.87 10.41
CA ALA A 55 -5.78 -7.89 11.51
C ALA A 55 -5.79 -9.23 12.26
N ILE A 56 -6.99 -9.81 12.49
CA ILE A 56 -7.12 -11.12 13.14
C ILE A 56 -6.48 -12.22 12.28
N PHE A 57 -6.79 -12.22 10.98
CA PHE A 57 -6.21 -13.17 10.03
C PHE A 57 -4.68 -13.08 9.97
N VAL A 58 -4.14 -11.87 9.85
CA VAL A 58 -2.69 -11.61 9.80
C VAL A 58 -2.01 -12.13 11.06
N VAL A 59 -2.58 -11.90 12.24
CA VAL A 59 -2.03 -12.39 13.51
C VAL A 59 -2.02 -13.92 13.55
N ILE A 60 -3.12 -14.57 13.15
CA ILE A 60 -3.20 -16.04 13.13
C ILE A 60 -2.14 -16.63 12.19
N VAL A 61 -2.02 -16.11 10.96
CA VAL A 61 -1.03 -16.59 9.99
C VAL A 61 0.40 -16.29 10.45
N ALA A 62 0.65 -15.13 11.03
CA ALA A 62 1.96 -14.80 11.60
C ALA A 62 2.36 -15.77 12.73
N CYS A 63 1.42 -16.16 13.60
CA CYS A 63 1.65 -17.18 14.63
C CYS A 63 1.93 -18.56 14.02
N LEU A 64 1.16 -18.97 13.00
CA LEU A 64 1.39 -20.25 12.32
C LEU A 64 2.76 -20.31 11.65
N LEU A 65 3.17 -19.23 10.97
CA LEU A 65 4.49 -19.12 10.36
C LEU A 65 5.61 -19.16 11.41
N ALA A 66 5.41 -18.51 12.55
CA ALA A 66 6.34 -18.54 13.68
C ALA A 66 6.51 -19.96 14.26
N LEU A 67 5.43 -20.71 14.45
CA LEU A 67 5.49 -22.09 14.95
C LEU A 67 6.13 -23.04 13.91
N ALA A 68 5.80 -22.87 12.63
CA ALA A 68 6.38 -23.66 11.55
C ALA A 68 7.89 -23.42 11.42
N ALA A 69 8.34 -22.17 11.57
CA ALA A 69 9.76 -21.82 11.54
C ALA A 69 10.54 -22.47 12.70
N ASN A 70 9.96 -22.53 13.90
CA ASN A 70 10.60 -23.13 15.07
C ASN A 70 10.85 -24.65 14.91
N ASN A 71 9.96 -25.36 14.20
CA ASN A 71 10.09 -26.80 13.97
C ASN A 71 11.16 -27.17 12.92
N GLN A 72 11.54 -26.25 12.03
CA GLN A 72 12.50 -26.51 10.94
C GLN A 72 13.88 -25.85 11.17
N GLY A 73 14.09 -25.18 12.31
CA GLY A 73 15.32 -24.40 12.56
C GLY A 73 15.43 -23.16 11.67
N ASP A 74 14.29 -22.70 11.16
CA ASP A 74 14.20 -21.57 10.24
C ASP A 74 13.97 -20.27 11.01
N SER A 75 14.37 -19.15 10.41
CA SER A 75 14.36 -17.87 11.11
C SER A 75 12.94 -17.39 11.38
N TRP A 76 12.61 -17.16 12.66
CA TRP A 76 11.43 -16.38 13.12
C TRP A 76 11.19 -15.08 12.31
N LEU A 77 12.27 -14.56 11.70
CA LEU A 77 12.29 -13.46 10.75
C LEU A 77 11.29 -13.60 9.59
N VAL A 78 10.91 -14.82 9.16
CA VAL A 78 9.86 -15.00 8.12
C VAL A 78 8.52 -14.41 8.56
N SER A 79 8.15 -14.59 9.83
CA SER A 79 6.90 -14.03 10.40
C SER A 79 6.97 -12.50 10.47
N ILE A 80 8.14 -11.94 10.80
CA ILE A 80 8.38 -10.49 10.80
C ILE A 80 8.27 -9.92 9.39
N SER A 81 8.88 -10.57 8.39
CA SER A 81 8.76 -10.19 6.99
C SER A 81 7.31 -10.25 6.51
N PHE A 82 6.56 -11.30 6.89
CA PHE A 82 5.14 -11.42 6.58
C PHE A 82 4.34 -10.26 7.15
N LEU A 83 4.54 -9.92 8.42
CA LEU A 83 3.84 -8.81 9.07
C LEU A 83 4.19 -7.48 8.41
N SER A 84 5.46 -7.25 8.09
CA SER A 84 5.90 -6.06 7.35
C SER A 84 5.25 -5.97 5.96
N GLY A 85 5.16 -7.09 5.23
CA GLY A 85 4.48 -7.16 3.94
C GLY A 85 2.98 -6.88 4.02
N ALA A 86 2.31 -7.46 5.01
CA ALA A 86 0.89 -7.23 5.26
C ALA A 86 0.62 -5.74 5.61
N LEU A 87 1.44 -5.15 6.48
CA LEU A 87 1.34 -3.73 6.83
C LEU A 87 1.58 -2.83 5.62
N THR A 88 2.60 -3.13 4.81
CA THR A 88 2.94 -2.35 3.62
C THR A 88 1.80 -2.38 2.59
N SER A 89 1.21 -3.56 2.36
CA SER A 89 0.06 -3.74 1.45
C SER A 89 -1.19 -3.01 1.95
N GLY A 90 -1.50 -3.10 3.25
CA GLY A 90 -2.60 -2.36 3.87
C GLY A 90 -2.40 -0.84 3.78
N LEU A 91 -1.20 -0.34 4.06
CA LEU A 91 -0.90 1.08 3.92
C LEU A 91 -1.06 1.57 2.47
N ALA A 92 -0.63 0.78 1.49
CA ALA A 92 -0.81 1.11 0.08
C ALA A 92 -2.29 1.19 -0.31
N GLY A 93 -3.11 0.23 0.14
CA GLY A 93 -4.55 0.23 -0.08
C GLY A 93 -5.26 1.43 0.54
N PHE A 94 -4.92 1.77 1.79
CA PHE A 94 -5.47 2.92 2.50
C PHE A 94 -5.13 4.25 1.80
N LEU A 95 -3.87 4.45 1.41
CA LEU A 95 -3.43 5.64 0.68
C LEU A 95 -4.14 5.75 -0.67
N GLY A 96 -4.22 4.64 -1.42
CA GLY A 96 -4.93 4.57 -2.69
C GLY A 96 -6.39 4.99 -2.58
N MET A 97 -7.12 4.42 -1.61
CA MET A 97 -8.54 4.74 -1.39
C MET A 97 -8.76 6.21 -1.02
N LYS A 98 -7.90 6.77 -0.17
CA LYS A 98 -7.99 8.16 0.25
C LYS A 98 -7.79 9.15 -0.91
N VAL A 99 -6.92 8.81 -1.87
CA VAL A 99 -6.69 9.65 -3.05
C VAL A 99 -7.80 9.45 -4.09
N ALA A 100 -8.24 8.20 -4.31
CA ALA A 100 -9.31 7.89 -5.25
C ALA A 100 -10.63 8.59 -4.87
N THR A 101 -11.04 8.50 -3.60
CA THR A 101 -12.27 9.15 -3.10
C THR A 101 -12.24 10.67 -3.29
N LYS A 102 -11.07 11.30 -3.08
CA LYS A 102 -10.87 12.74 -3.32
C LYS A 102 -10.81 13.12 -4.79
N ALA A 103 -10.30 12.25 -5.66
CA ALA A 103 -10.19 12.50 -7.08
C ALA A 103 -11.54 12.44 -7.81
N ASN A 104 -12.51 11.68 -7.27
CA ASN A 104 -13.81 11.46 -7.91
C ASN A 104 -14.60 12.76 -8.16
N ASN A 105 -14.90 13.53 -7.11
CA ASN A 105 -15.68 14.77 -7.25
C ASN A 105 -14.95 15.83 -8.09
N ARG A 106 -13.63 15.95 -7.92
CA ARG A 106 -12.75 16.83 -8.71
C ARG A 106 -12.75 16.46 -10.20
N THR A 107 -12.76 15.17 -10.52
CA THR A 107 -12.87 14.68 -11.90
C THR A 107 -14.22 15.09 -12.51
N THR A 108 -15.32 14.90 -11.77
CA THR A 108 -16.65 15.33 -12.20
C THR A 108 -16.74 16.83 -12.44
N ASN A 109 -16.14 17.64 -11.56
CA ASN A 109 -16.10 19.09 -11.75
C ASN A 109 -15.26 19.48 -12.98
N ALA A 110 -14.08 18.86 -13.16
CA ALA A 110 -13.23 19.10 -14.32
C ALA A 110 -13.91 18.72 -15.65
N ALA A 111 -14.78 17.70 -15.64
CA ALA A 111 -15.56 17.27 -16.80
C ALA A 111 -16.53 18.35 -17.31
N LYS A 112 -16.97 19.28 -16.45
CA LYS A 112 -17.77 20.44 -16.88
C LYS A 112 -17.00 21.38 -17.80
N SER A 113 -15.67 21.38 -17.71
CA SER A 113 -14.81 22.27 -18.51
C SER A 113 -14.25 21.58 -19.75
N SER A 114 -13.78 20.34 -19.64
CA SER A 114 -13.24 19.57 -20.76
C SER A 114 -13.02 18.11 -20.37
N LEU A 115 -13.26 17.19 -21.31
CA LEU A 115 -12.91 15.78 -21.18
C LEU A 115 -11.41 15.57 -20.91
N ALA A 116 -10.54 16.32 -21.59
CA ALA A 116 -9.10 16.19 -21.42
C ALA A 116 -8.65 16.55 -20.00
N LYS A 117 -9.27 17.58 -19.39
CA LYS A 117 -9.01 17.97 -18.00
C LYS A 117 -9.51 16.90 -17.02
N ALA A 118 -10.71 16.38 -17.24
CA ALA A 118 -11.26 15.31 -16.41
C ALA A 118 -10.38 14.05 -16.45
N LEU A 119 -9.97 13.63 -17.65
CA LEU A 119 -9.08 12.49 -17.83
C LEU A 119 -7.74 12.70 -17.14
N ASN A 120 -7.17 13.91 -17.20
CA ASN A 120 -5.92 14.22 -16.51
C ASN A 120 -6.05 14.08 -14.99
N VAL A 121 -7.15 14.57 -14.39
CA VAL A 121 -7.41 14.42 -12.95
C VAL A 121 -7.62 12.96 -12.57
N ALA A 122 -8.45 12.23 -13.33
CA ALA A 122 -8.72 10.81 -13.10
C ALA A 122 -7.46 9.95 -13.21
N PHE A 123 -6.68 10.16 -14.28
CA PHE A 123 -5.43 9.44 -14.52
C PHE A 123 -4.39 9.78 -13.46
N THR A 124 -4.29 11.05 -13.06
CA THR A 124 -3.40 11.44 -11.96
C THR A 124 -3.80 10.77 -10.65
N GLY A 125 -5.10 10.67 -10.34
CA GLY A 125 -5.62 9.91 -9.20
C GLY A 125 -5.21 8.43 -9.23
N GLY A 126 -5.39 7.76 -10.37
CA GLY A 126 -4.95 6.37 -10.55
C GLY A 126 -3.43 6.18 -10.49
N SER A 127 -2.66 7.12 -11.04
CA SER A 127 -1.20 7.08 -11.02
C SER A 127 -0.63 7.14 -9.60
N VAL A 128 -1.26 7.92 -8.71
CA VAL A 128 -0.85 8.01 -7.30
C VAL A 128 -1.04 6.67 -6.59
N MET A 129 -2.15 5.98 -6.84
CA MET A 129 -2.39 4.65 -6.29
C MET A 129 -1.30 3.67 -6.76
N GLY A 130 -1.01 3.63 -8.06
CA GLY A 130 0.03 2.74 -8.61
C GLY A 130 1.43 3.04 -8.06
N LEU A 131 1.81 4.32 -7.99
CA LEU A 131 3.10 4.74 -7.45
C LEU A 131 3.23 4.47 -5.95
N SER A 132 2.14 4.57 -5.19
CA SER A 132 2.14 4.25 -3.76
C SER A 132 2.36 2.75 -3.54
N VAL A 133 1.71 1.88 -4.34
CA VAL A 133 1.89 0.42 -4.27
C VAL A 133 3.32 0.02 -4.64
N VAL A 134 3.85 0.53 -5.75
CA VAL A 134 5.22 0.21 -6.19
C VAL A 134 6.25 0.80 -5.22
N GLY A 135 6.08 2.06 -4.81
CA GLY A 135 6.99 2.74 -3.89
C GLY A 135 7.08 2.04 -2.54
N LEU A 136 5.94 1.76 -1.91
CA LEU A 136 5.90 1.03 -0.64
C LEU A 136 6.41 -0.40 -0.78
N GLY A 137 6.08 -1.11 -1.87
CA GLY A 137 6.58 -2.47 -2.11
C GLY A 137 8.11 -2.52 -2.26
N VAL A 138 8.68 -1.65 -3.08
CA VAL A 138 10.13 -1.57 -3.30
C VAL A 138 10.85 -1.15 -2.01
N LEU A 139 10.34 -0.14 -1.30
CA LEU A 139 10.92 0.29 -0.02
C LEU A 139 10.81 -0.79 1.07
N GLY A 140 9.69 -1.51 1.13
CA GLY A 140 9.48 -2.59 2.09
C GLY A 140 10.43 -3.77 1.86
N VAL A 141 10.51 -4.29 0.63
CA VAL A 141 11.40 -5.41 0.29
C VAL A 141 12.87 -5.01 0.45
N THR A 142 13.25 -3.84 -0.08
CA THR A 142 14.66 -3.40 -0.02
C THR A 142 15.07 -3.00 1.39
N GLY A 143 14.16 -2.41 2.17
CA GLY A 143 14.39 -2.09 3.57
C GLY A 143 14.63 -3.35 4.41
N LEU A 144 13.79 -4.38 4.23
CA LEU A 144 14.01 -5.68 4.88
C LEU A 144 15.32 -6.34 4.46
N PHE A 145 15.65 -6.29 3.17
CA PHE A 145 16.92 -6.81 2.66
C PHE A 145 18.12 -6.13 3.35
N VAL A 146 18.15 -4.79 3.39
CA VAL A 146 19.26 -4.03 4.00
C VAL A 146 19.35 -4.28 5.50
N ILE A 147 18.23 -4.39 6.20
CA ILE A 147 18.23 -4.72 7.64
C ILE A 147 18.84 -6.11 7.86
N TYR A 148 18.40 -7.12 7.10
CA TYR A 148 18.89 -8.49 7.29
C TYR A 148 20.36 -8.67 6.89
N ASP A 149 20.81 -7.95 5.85
CA ASP A 149 22.21 -7.89 5.44
C ASP A 149 23.09 -7.18 6.49
N HIS A 150 22.64 -6.04 7.02
CA HIS A 150 23.41 -5.25 7.99
C HIS A 150 23.56 -5.92 9.35
N PHE A 151 22.56 -6.68 9.81
CA PHE A 151 22.65 -7.41 11.08
C PHE A 151 23.35 -8.77 10.96
N GLU A 152 23.89 -9.14 9.79
CA GLU A 152 24.52 -10.43 9.50
C GLU A 152 23.68 -11.65 9.97
N LEU A 153 22.35 -11.51 9.94
CA LEU A 153 21.42 -12.50 10.50
C LEU A 153 21.38 -13.79 9.69
N PHE A 154 21.93 -13.78 8.48
CA PHE A 154 21.96 -14.92 7.58
C PHE A 154 23.35 -15.11 6.97
N THR A 155 23.98 -16.24 7.30
CA THR A 155 25.20 -16.72 6.63
C THR A 155 24.89 -17.43 5.30
N ASP A 156 23.61 -17.73 5.06
CA ASP A 156 23.14 -18.61 3.99
C ASP A 156 22.10 -17.90 3.09
N THR A 157 22.44 -17.69 1.82
CA THR A 157 21.64 -16.93 0.85
C THR A 157 20.22 -17.50 0.68
N GLN A 158 20.06 -18.81 0.87
CA GLN A 158 18.76 -19.48 0.73
C GLN A 158 17.77 -19.07 1.82
N LYS A 159 18.23 -18.89 3.06
CA LYS A 159 17.39 -18.44 4.19
C LYS A 159 16.97 -16.98 4.06
N LEU A 160 17.83 -16.15 3.48
CA LEU A 160 17.49 -14.75 3.16
C LEU A 160 16.35 -14.69 2.13
N ILE A 161 16.41 -15.49 1.07
CA ILE A 161 15.37 -15.55 0.04
C ILE A 161 14.04 -16.05 0.62
N GLN A 162 14.05 -17.10 1.44
CA GLN A 162 12.85 -17.59 2.13
C GLN A 162 12.23 -16.53 3.02
N THR A 163 13.05 -15.79 3.76
CA THR A 163 12.59 -14.70 4.64
C THR A 163 11.96 -13.56 3.86
N ILE A 164 12.51 -13.18 2.71
CA ILE A 164 11.92 -12.16 1.82
C ILE A 164 10.65 -12.67 1.16
N THR A 165 10.57 -13.97 0.87
CA THR A 165 9.34 -14.60 0.35
C THR A 165 8.19 -14.44 1.34
N GLY A 166 8.47 -14.45 2.65
CA GLY A 166 7.51 -14.11 3.70
C GLY A 166 6.84 -12.75 3.49
N PHE A 167 7.58 -11.72 3.07
CA PHE A 167 7.02 -10.39 2.75
C PHE A 167 6.03 -10.46 1.60
N SER A 168 6.38 -11.18 0.52
CA SER A 168 5.50 -11.37 -0.63
C SER A 168 4.20 -12.10 -0.27
N LEU A 169 4.29 -13.11 0.61
CA LEU A 169 3.13 -13.84 1.14
C LEU A 169 2.20 -12.92 1.95
N GLY A 170 2.76 -12.07 2.82
CA GLY A 170 1.98 -11.11 3.61
C GLY A 170 1.30 -10.06 2.74
N ALA A 171 2.03 -9.51 1.78
CA ALA A 171 1.49 -8.50 0.86
C ALA A 171 0.36 -9.07 -0.01
N SER A 172 0.55 -10.29 -0.53
CA SER A 172 -0.44 -10.99 -1.38
C SER A 172 -1.68 -11.39 -0.61
N SER A 173 -1.52 -11.78 0.66
CA SER A 173 -2.65 -12.16 1.52
C SER A 173 -3.62 -10.98 1.69
N ILE A 174 -3.12 -9.80 2.07
CA ILE A 174 -3.96 -8.59 2.16
C ILE A 174 -4.58 -8.23 0.81
N ALA A 175 -3.82 -8.33 -0.27
CA ALA A 175 -4.32 -8.02 -1.60
C ALA A 175 -5.44 -8.97 -2.07
N LEU A 176 -5.43 -10.23 -1.63
CA LEU A 176 -6.48 -11.21 -1.95
C LEU A 176 -7.79 -10.83 -1.25
N PHE A 177 -7.75 -10.55 0.05
CA PHE A 177 -8.95 -10.16 0.79
C PHE A 177 -9.50 -8.80 0.37
N ALA A 178 -8.65 -7.87 -0.07
CA ALA A 178 -9.10 -6.58 -0.58
C ALA A 178 -9.85 -6.68 -1.92
N ARG A 179 -9.89 -7.86 -2.56
CA ARG A 179 -10.52 -8.08 -3.88
C ARG A 179 -11.69 -9.07 -3.86
N VAL A 180 -11.86 -9.85 -2.80
CA VAL A 180 -12.88 -10.92 -2.67
C VAL A 180 -14.02 -10.44 -1.80
#